data_AF-A0A959X4V4-F1
#
_entry.id   AF-A0A959X4V4-F1
#
_cell.length_a   1.000
_cell.length_b   1.000
_cell.length_c   1.000
_cell.angle_alpha   90.00
_cell.angle_beta   90.00
_cell.angle_gamma   90.00
#
_symmetry.space_group_name_H-M   'P 1'
#
loop_
_entity.id
_entity.type
_entity.pdbx_description
1 polymer ?
#
loop_
_entity_poly.entity_id
_entity_poly.type
_entity_poly.pdbx_seq_one_letter_code
_entity_poly.pdbx_strand_id
1 'polypeptide(L)'
;MSSDTTSADVAALAEQVQERLPEPLPDVTELWKALEVLQPGLDARGWRMNDTQRLALATHLAAAVRRFGSGEEVAAIDPVFFAEVSDDAMALAGELLAPIQKTPDIQVEEKFLVAVHLDAAQIS
;
A
#
# COMPACT_ATOMS: atom_id res chain seq x y z
N MET A 1 23.02 -0.77 5.51
CA MET A 1 22.92 -2.00 4.70
C MET A 1 21.55 -1.95 4.05
N SER A 2 21.49 -1.80 2.73
CA SER A 2 20.22 -1.81 2.00
C SER A 2 19.72 -3.25 1.99
N SER A 3 18.54 -3.48 2.56
CA SER A 3 17.85 -4.76 2.41
C SER A 3 17.20 -4.74 1.03
N ASP A 4 17.89 -5.29 0.03
CA ASP A 4 17.27 -5.62 -1.25
C ASP A 4 16.10 -6.56 -0.96
N THR A 5 14.87 -6.03 -0.99
CA THR A 5 13.67 -6.85 -0.87
C THR A 5 13.52 -7.61 -2.17
N THR A 6 13.60 -8.94 -2.09
CA THR A 6 13.51 -9.81 -3.25
C THR A 6 12.04 -10.06 -3.61
N SER A 7 11.79 -10.53 -4.84
CA SER A 7 10.47 -11.02 -5.25
C SER A 7 9.95 -12.14 -4.31
N ALA A 8 10.85 -12.94 -3.73
CA ALA A 8 10.49 -13.95 -2.73
C ALA A 8 10.00 -13.32 -1.41
N ASP A 9 10.59 -12.22 -0.97
CA ASP A 9 10.17 -11.50 0.24
C ASP A 9 8.80 -10.84 0.04
N VAL A 10 8.54 -10.30 -1.15
CA VAL A 10 7.23 -9.75 -1.53
C VAL A 10 6.15 -10.84 -1.49
N ALA A 11 6.44 -12.00 -2.11
CA ALA A 11 5.52 -13.12 -2.11
C ALA A 11 5.23 -13.62 -0.69
N ALA A 12 6.27 -13.76 0.14
CA ALA A 12 6.12 -14.20 1.54
C ALA A 12 5.28 -13.23 2.38
N LEU A 13 5.47 -11.92 2.21
CA LEU A 13 4.68 -10.90 2.91
C LEU A 13 3.20 -10.98 2.51
N ALA A 14 2.92 -11.14 1.22
CA ALA A 14 1.56 -11.25 0.74
C ALA A 14 0.86 -12.55 1.16
N GLU A 15 1.57 -13.68 1.18
CA GLU A 15 1.04 -14.94 1.73
C GLU A 15 0.78 -14.79 3.24
N GLN A 16 1.68 -14.14 3.98
CA GLN A 16 1.46 -13.84 5.39
C GLN A 16 0.20 -12.97 5.60
N VAL A 17 -0.07 -12.01 4.71
CA VAL A 17 -1.31 -11.23 4.76
C VAL A 17 -2.51 -12.11 4.43
N GLN A 18 -2.44 -12.93 3.37
CA GLN A 18 -3.50 -13.85 2.95
C GLN A 18 -3.97 -14.77 4.08
N GLU A 19 -3.05 -15.32 4.87
CA GLU A 19 -3.34 -16.18 6.03
C GLU A 19 -4.03 -15.46 7.19
N ARG A 20 -3.88 -14.12 7.28
CA ARG A 20 -4.39 -13.29 8.37
C ARG A 20 -5.72 -12.62 8.06
N LEU A 21 -6.11 -12.58 6.79
CA LEU A 21 -7.40 -12.02 6.40
C LEU A 21 -8.55 -12.92 6.87
N PRO A 22 -9.65 -12.34 7.38
CA PRO A 22 -10.85 -13.13 7.73
C PRO A 22 -11.49 -13.76 6.48
N GLU A 23 -11.34 -13.11 5.33
CA GLU A 23 -11.70 -13.63 4.01
C GLU A 23 -10.49 -13.50 3.08
N PRO A 24 -9.95 -14.60 2.55
CA PRO A 24 -8.78 -14.57 1.67
C PRO A 24 -9.05 -13.76 0.39
N LEU A 25 -8.01 -13.16 -0.20
CA LEU A 25 -8.14 -12.49 -1.50
C LEU A 25 -8.49 -13.52 -2.59
N PRO A 26 -9.37 -13.16 -3.54
CA PRO A 26 -9.66 -13.99 -4.70
C PRO A 26 -8.44 -14.14 -5.63
N ASP A 27 -7.59 -13.12 -5.68
CA ASP A 27 -6.32 -13.12 -6.41
C ASP A 27 -5.24 -12.36 -5.62
N VAL A 28 -4.33 -13.11 -4.99
CA VAL A 28 -3.20 -12.54 -4.23
C VAL A 28 -2.15 -11.90 -5.15
N THR A 29 -2.17 -12.21 -6.44
CA THR A 29 -1.24 -11.64 -7.44
C THR A 29 -1.40 -10.12 -7.57
N GLU A 30 -2.61 -9.61 -7.35
CA GLU A 30 -2.86 -8.17 -7.35
C GLU A 30 -2.14 -7.49 -6.18
N LEU A 31 -2.16 -8.10 -4.98
CA LEU A 31 -1.40 -7.63 -3.84
C LEU A 31 0.11 -7.65 -4.12
N TRP A 32 0.61 -8.70 -4.80
CA TRP A 32 2.02 -8.78 -5.20
C TRP A 32 2.45 -7.60 -6.06
N LYS A 33 1.65 -7.25 -7.09
CA LYS A 33 1.96 -6.12 -7.98
C LYS A 33 2.11 -4.79 -7.23
N ALA A 34 1.26 -4.54 -6.23
CA ALA A 34 1.38 -3.34 -5.41
C ALA A 34 2.64 -3.39 -4.53
N LEU A 35 2.94 -4.53 -3.92
CA LEU A 35 4.10 -4.69 -3.02
C LEU A 35 5.45 -4.65 -3.76
N GLU A 36 5.50 -5.05 -5.03
CA GLU A 36 6.70 -4.91 -5.88
C GLU A 36 7.13 -3.45 -6.05
N VAL A 37 6.19 -2.49 -5.97
CA VAL A 37 6.47 -1.05 -6.06
C VAL A 37 7.04 -0.50 -4.76
N LEU A 38 6.75 -1.13 -3.61
CA LEU A 38 7.04 -0.59 -2.29
C LEU A 38 8.54 -0.35 -2.07
N GLN A 39 9.37 -1.39 -2.23
CA GLN A 39 10.80 -1.27 -1.90
C GLN A 39 11.52 -0.24 -2.80
N PRO A 40 11.37 -0.26 -4.14
CA PRO A 40 11.94 0.78 -4.99
C PRO A 40 11.45 2.18 -4.64
N GLY A 41 10.16 2.33 -4.32
CA GLY A 41 9.55 3.60 -3.95
C GLY A 41 10.09 4.17 -2.63
N LEU A 42 10.33 3.32 -1.63
CA LEU A 42 10.99 3.68 -0.38
C LEU A 42 12.45 4.07 -0.60
N ASP A 43 13.19 3.29 -1.40
CA ASP A 43 14.62 3.54 -1.65
C ASP A 43 14.86 4.85 -2.41
N ALA A 44 14.01 5.17 -3.39
CA ALA A 44 14.08 6.43 -4.13
C ALA A 44 13.93 7.67 -3.21
N ARG A 45 13.28 7.51 -2.05
CA ARG A 45 13.02 8.57 -1.07
C ARG A 45 13.92 8.47 0.18
N GLY A 46 14.77 7.45 0.26
CA GLY A 46 15.61 7.19 1.44
C GLY A 46 14.82 6.77 2.68
N TRP A 47 13.63 6.21 2.51
CA TRP A 47 12.72 5.81 3.59
C TRP A 47 12.93 4.36 4.03
N ARG A 48 12.49 4.04 5.24
CA ARG A 48 12.59 2.69 5.79
C ARG A 48 11.31 2.31 6.52
N MET A 49 10.90 1.07 6.33
CA MET A 49 9.81 0.45 7.09
C MET A 49 10.32 -0.81 7.77
N ASN A 50 9.98 -0.96 9.05
CA ASN A 50 10.14 -2.22 9.76
C ASN A 50 9.03 -3.22 9.35
N ASP A 51 9.18 -4.48 9.77
CA ASP A 51 8.26 -5.56 9.40
C ASP A 51 6.81 -5.29 9.82
N THR A 52 6.59 -4.63 10.96
CA THR A 52 5.25 -4.29 11.44
C THR A 52 4.59 -3.24 10.55
N GLN A 53 5.34 -2.21 10.15
CA GLN A 53 4.86 -1.18 9.22
C GLN A 53 4.57 -1.76 7.85
N ARG A 54 5.45 -2.62 7.32
CA ARG A 54 5.22 -3.29 6.02
C ARG A 54 3.99 -4.16 6.04
N LEU A 55 3.79 -4.94 7.11
CA LEU A 55 2.62 -5.78 7.28
C LEU A 55 1.33 -4.95 7.41
N ALA A 56 1.35 -3.84 8.15
CA ALA A 56 0.20 -2.95 8.28
C ALA A 56 -0.21 -2.35 6.92
N LEU A 57 0.76 -1.85 6.16
CA LEU A 57 0.55 -1.35 4.81
C LEU A 57 0.05 -2.46 3.87
N ALA A 58 0.68 -3.64 3.88
CA ALA A 58 0.28 -4.77 3.03
C ALA A 58 -1.14 -5.25 3.32
N THR A 59 -1.54 -5.26 4.60
CA THR A 59 -2.92 -5.57 5.02
C THR A 59 -3.89 -4.52 4.49
N HIS A 60 -3.52 -3.24 4.50
CA HIS A 60 -4.34 -2.18 3.92
C HIS A 60 -4.47 -2.33 2.41
N LEU A 61 -3.38 -2.60 1.69
CA LEU A 61 -3.38 -2.83 0.24
C LEU A 61 -4.23 -4.05 -0.13
N ALA A 62 -4.25 -5.11 0.70
CA ALA A 62 -5.16 -6.23 0.49
C ALA A 62 -6.63 -5.81 0.59
N ALA A 63 -6.98 -4.94 1.55
CA ALA A 63 -8.32 -4.37 1.63
C ALA A 63 -8.64 -3.49 0.40
N ALA A 64 -7.67 -2.73 -0.11
CA ALA A 64 -7.80 -1.94 -1.33
C ALA A 64 -8.05 -2.83 -2.56
N VAL A 65 -7.31 -3.94 -2.70
CA VAL A 65 -7.53 -4.95 -3.76
C VAL A 65 -8.96 -5.47 -3.74
N ARG A 66 -9.51 -5.80 -2.55
CA ARG A 66 -10.92 -6.24 -2.42
C ARG A 66 -11.87 -5.16 -2.89
N ARG A 67 -11.69 -3.91 -2.43
CA ARG A 67 -12.54 -2.77 -2.81
C ARG A 67 -12.53 -2.53 -4.32
N PHE A 68 -11.35 -2.48 -4.94
CA PHE A 68 -11.25 -2.30 -6.39
C PHE A 68 -11.82 -3.47 -7.18
N GLY A 69 -11.73 -4.70 -6.66
CA GLY A 69 -12.34 -5.87 -7.28
C GLY A 69 -13.87 -5.91 -7.18
N SER A 70 -14.44 -5.40 -6.08
CA SER A 70 -15.89 -5.36 -5.86
C SER A 70 -16.57 -4.09 -6.38
N GLY A 71 -15.80 -3.03 -6.63
CA GLY A 71 -16.31 -1.69 -6.91
C GLY A 71 -16.80 -0.94 -5.65
N GLU A 72 -16.44 -1.42 -4.46
CA GLU A 72 -16.71 -0.71 -3.21
C GLU A 72 -15.87 0.56 -3.12
N GLU A 73 -16.52 1.66 -2.71
CA GLU A 73 -15.87 2.95 -2.53
C GLU A 73 -15.51 3.17 -1.06
N VAL A 74 -14.38 3.84 -0.83
CA VAL A 74 -14.06 4.37 0.50
C VAL A 74 -15.07 5.46 0.84
N ALA A 75 -15.53 5.48 2.09
CA ALA A 75 -16.37 6.57 2.57
C ALA A 75 -15.67 7.93 2.36
N ALA A 76 -16.44 8.95 2.00
CA ALA A 76 -15.91 10.29 1.80
C ALA A 76 -15.13 10.75 3.05
N ILE A 77 -13.88 11.18 2.84
CA ILE A 77 -13.03 11.73 3.90
C ILE A 77 -12.80 13.22 3.65
N ASP A 78 -12.64 13.99 4.71
CA ASP A 78 -12.27 15.40 4.61
C ASP A 78 -10.73 15.49 4.44
N PRO A 79 -10.21 16.01 3.30
CA PRO A 79 -8.77 16.14 3.06
C PRO A 79 -8.05 16.97 4.12
N VAL A 80 -8.76 17.83 4.86
CA VAL A 80 -8.16 18.64 5.94
C VAL A 80 -7.50 17.78 7.02
N PHE A 81 -8.00 16.56 7.25
CA PHE A 81 -7.42 15.62 8.22
C PHE A 81 -6.07 15.06 7.77
N PHE A 82 -5.71 15.22 6.49
CA PHE A 82 -4.49 14.71 5.88
C PHE A 82 -3.56 15.85 5.43
N ALA A 83 -3.82 17.09 5.86
CA ALA A 83 -3.05 18.26 5.44
C ALA A 83 -1.55 18.19 5.81
N GLU A 84 -1.19 17.39 6.81
CA GLU A 84 0.19 17.18 7.26
C GLU A 84 0.88 15.98 6.57
N VAL A 85 0.14 15.17 5.80
CA VAL A 85 0.73 14.06 5.05
C VAL A 85 1.56 14.62 3.90
N SER A 86 2.81 14.18 3.79
CA SER A 86 3.71 14.75 2.78
C SER A 86 3.27 14.45 1.33
N ASP A 87 3.59 15.37 0.43
CA ASP A 87 3.38 15.19 -1.01
C ASP A 87 4.09 13.93 -1.54
N ASP A 88 5.27 13.61 -1.01
CA ASP A 88 6.02 12.41 -1.39
C ASP A 88 5.30 11.11 -0.96
N ALA A 89 4.62 11.13 0.19
CA ALA A 89 3.84 9.99 0.67
C ALA A 89 2.58 9.82 -0.16
N MET A 90 1.92 10.93 -0.52
CA MET A 90 0.80 10.93 -1.46
C MET A 90 1.19 10.41 -2.84
N ALA A 91 2.38 10.77 -3.33
CA ALA A 91 2.91 10.29 -4.60
C ALA A 91 3.14 8.77 -4.56
N LEU A 92 3.86 8.26 -3.56
CA LEU A 92 4.11 6.82 -3.42
C LEU A 92 2.83 6.02 -3.17
N ALA A 93 1.85 6.58 -2.45
CA ALA A 93 0.53 5.96 -2.31
C ALA A 93 -0.16 5.78 -3.69
N GLY A 94 -0.08 6.79 -4.56
CA GLY A 94 -0.55 6.69 -5.92
C GLY A 94 0.16 5.61 -6.73
N GLU A 95 1.49 5.53 -6.61
CA GLU A 95 2.33 4.51 -7.27
C GLU A 95 1.96 3.09 -6.82
N LEU A 96 1.71 2.88 -5.52
CA LEU A 96 1.31 1.58 -4.95
C LEU A 96 -0.09 1.13 -5.40
N LEU A 97 -1.03 2.08 -5.55
CA LEU A 97 -2.41 1.79 -5.94
C LEU A 97 -2.58 1.60 -7.46
N ALA A 98 -1.71 2.22 -8.26
CA ALA A 98 -1.82 2.22 -9.72
C ALA A 98 -1.89 0.81 -10.37
N PRO A 99 -1.17 -0.22 -9.90
CA PRO A 99 -1.24 -1.57 -10.49
C PRO A 99 -2.54 -2.32 -10.18
N ILE A 100 -3.22 -1.98 -9.08
CA ILE A 100 -4.37 -2.73 -8.55
C ILE A 100 -5.72 -2.05 -8.78
N GLN A 101 -5.71 -0.74 -9.06
CA GLN A 101 -6.94 -0.03 -9.42
C GLN A 101 -7.56 -0.59 -10.71
N LYS A 102 -8.89 -0.62 -10.76
CA LYS A 102 -9.66 -1.08 -11.94
C LYS A 102 -10.38 0.06 -12.66
N THR A 103 -10.33 1.27 -12.10
CA THR A 103 -10.93 2.49 -12.64
C THR A 103 -9.85 3.44 -13.17
N PRO A 104 -10.20 4.35 -14.10
CA PRO A 104 -9.25 5.35 -14.61
C PRO A 104 -8.77 6.32 -13.52
N ASP A 105 -9.66 6.63 -12.58
CA ASP A 105 -9.39 7.54 -11.47
C ASP A 105 -9.12 6.72 -10.20
N ILE A 106 -7.94 6.92 -9.60
CA ILE A 106 -7.65 6.41 -8.27
C ILE A 106 -8.55 7.16 -7.30
N GLN A 107 -9.32 6.43 -6.48
CA GLN A 107 -10.07 7.00 -5.37
C GLN A 107 -9.10 7.81 -4.49
N VAL A 108 -9.30 9.13 -4.46
CA VAL A 108 -8.41 10.06 -3.76
C VAL A 108 -8.37 9.73 -2.27
N GLU A 109 -9.49 9.27 -1.74
CA GLU A 109 -9.67 8.78 -0.38
C GLU A 109 -8.69 7.65 -0.06
N GLU A 110 -8.56 6.68 -0.97
CA GLU A 110 -7.65 5.54 -0.80
C GLU A 110 -6.18 5.99 -0.78
N LYS A 111 -5.82 7.00 -1.61
CA LYS A 111 -4.46 7.57 -1.58
C LYS A 111 -4.12 8.16 -0.22
N PHE A 112 -5.03 8.94 0.35
CA PHE A 112 -4.82 9.51 1.68
C PHE A 112 -4.62 8.43 2.75
N LEU A 113 -5.47 7.39 2.74
CA LEU A 113 -5.36 6.30 3.72
C LEU A 113 -4.06 5.50 3.58
N VAL A 114 -3.62 5.22 2.35
CA VAL A 114 -2.32 4.56 2.10
C VAL A 114 -1.15 5.46 2.49
N ALA A 115 -1.23 6.75 2.18
CA ALA A 115 -0.16 7.71 2.45
C ALA A 115 0.15 7.86 3.94
N VAL A 116 -0.85 7.72 4.83
CA VAL A 116 -0.62 7.70 6.29
C VAL A 116 0.35 6.59 6.72
N HIS A 117 0.28 5.40 6.11
CA HIS A 117 1.22 4.32 6.42
C HIS A 117 2.65 4.64 5.97
N LEU A 118 2.78 5.39 4.87
CA LEU A 118 4.05 5.81 4.30
C LEU A 118 4.68 6.98 5.06
N ASP A 119 3.85 7.86 5.62
CA ASP A 119 4.30 9.00 6.42
C ASP A 119 5.08 8.53 7.65
N ALA A 120 4.64 7.42 8.27
CA ALA A 120 5.37 6.76 9.36
C ALA A 120 6.74 6.16 8.93
N ALA A 121 7.04 6.09 7.64
CA ALA A 121 8.32 5.61 7.08
C ALA A 121 9.30 6.74 6.75
N GLN A 122 8.87 8.00 6.88
CA GLN A 122 9.71 9.19 6.72
C GLN A 122 10.68 9.28 7.90
N ILE A 123 11.75 8.48 7.79
CA ILE A 123 12.94 8.45 8.64
C ILE A 123 12.75 7.74 10.00
N SER A 124 13.37 6.57 10.07
CA SER A 124 13.92 5.93 11.28
C SER A 124 15.42 5.71 11.09
#